data_AF-A0A937M9A4-F1
#
_entry.id   AF-A0A937M9A4-F1
#
_cell.length_a   1.000
_cell.length_b   1.000
_cell.length_c   1.000
_cell.angle_alpha   90.00
_cell.angle_beta   90.00
_cell.angle_gamma   90.00
#
_symmetry.space_group_name_H-M   'P 1'
#
loop_
_entity.id
_entity.type
_entity.pdbx_description
1 polymer ?
#
loop_
_entity_poly.entity_id
_entity_poly.type
_entity_poly.pdbx_seq_one_letter_code
_entity_poly.pdbx_strand_id
1 'polypeptide(L)'
;MLKKWLLISLKIMFSAALIWWAVSGVDPEAAKARILQMAPEMIVPVVLAFVVQFVICTFRWRTVLHTIGAPLAFVPGLRLFYIGSFFNQTLPASVGGDAVRTYLTYRHGISLRGALNGVMLERVATVTGLVLLVAAVLPAF
;
A
#
# COMPACT_ATOMS: atom_id res chain seq x y z
N MET A 1 -8.23 26.15 -21.50
CA MET A 1 -8.10 24.70 -21.77
C MET A 1 -6.67 24.32 -22.18
N LEU A 2 -6.03 25.03 -23.12
CA LEU A 2 -4.65 24.77 -23.60
C LEU A 2 -3.58 24.72 -22.49
N LYS A 3 -3.62 25.64 -21.50
CA LYS A 3 -2.69 25.65 -20.34
C LYS A 3 -2.74 24.36 -19.49
N LYS A 4 -3.92 23.74 -19.36
CA LYS A 4 -4.10 22.52 -18.55
C LYS A 4 -3.50 21.29 -19.25
N TRP A 5 -3.66 21.22 -20.57
CA TRP A 5 -3.05 20.17 -21.40
C TRP A 5 -1.52 20.32 -21.47
N LEU A 6 -1.01 21.55 -21.59
CA LEU A 6 0.43 21.81 -21.57
C LEU A 6 1.09 21.35 -20.26
N LEU A 7 0.46 21.63 -19.12
CA LEU A 7 0.91 21.17 -17.80
C LEU A 7 0.87 19.65 -17.65
N ILE A 8 -0.14 18.98 -18.21
CA ILE A 8 -0.23 17.51 -18.20
C ILE A 8 0.89 16.92 -19.06
N SER A 9 1.08 17.43 -20.28
CA SER A 9 2.15 16.96 -21.17
C SER A 9 3.53 17.13 -20.56
N LEU A 10 3.79 18.27 -19.90
CA LEU A 10 5.06 18.49 -19.20
C LEU A 10 5.28 17.47 -18.06
N LYS A 11 4.24 17.16 -17.26
CA LYS A 11 4.31 16.13 -16.21
C LYS A 11 4.56 14.73 -16.76
N ILE A 12 3.90 14.38 -17.87
CA ILE A 12 4.09 13.09 -18.55
C ILE A 12 5.51 13.01 -19.09
N MET A 13 5.98 14.04 -19.79
CA MET A 13 7.32 14.08 -20.36
C MET A 13 8.39 13.99 -19.26
N PHE A 14 8.19 14.70 -18.15
CA PHE A 14 9.09 14.63 -17.00
C PHE A 14 9.08 13.23 -16.35
N SER A 15 7.91 12.63 -16.17
CA SER A 15 7.80 11.26 -15.62
C SER A 15 8.44 10.23 -16.54
N ALA A 16 8.21 10.34 -17.86
CA ALA A 16 8.80 9.48 -18.87
C ALA A 16 10.33 9.65 -18.93
N ALA A 17 10.84 10.87 -18.82
CA ALA A 17 12.28 11.15 -18.75
C ALA A 17 12.92 10.54 -17.50
N LEU A 18 12.26 10.62 -16.33
CA LEU A 18 12.72 9.96 -15.11
C LEU A 18 12.72 8.44 -15.22
N ILE A 19 11.67 7.85 -15.82
CA ILE A 19 11.60 6.40 -16.05
C ILE A 19 12.70 5.97 -17.03
N TRP A 20 12.87 6.70 -18.14
CA TRP A 20 13.97 6.46 -19.09
C TRP A 20 15.31 6.52 -18.37
N TRP A 21 15.55 7.56 -17.58
CA TRP A 21 16.81 7.74 -16.86
C TRP A 21 17.06 6.58 -15.88
N ALA A 22 16.05 6.19 -15.11
CA ALA A 22 16.12 5.04 -14.19
C ALA A 22 16.43 3.72 -14.93
N VAL A 23 15.82 3.49 -16.10
CA VAL A 23 16.01 2.25 -16.87
C VAL A 23 17.32 2.28 -17.67
N SER A 24 17.81 3.47 -18.06
CA SER A 24 19.04 3.60 -18.87
C SER A 24 20.30 3.13 -18.16
N GLY A 25 20.28 3.04 -16.83
CA GLY A 25 21.35 2.43 -16.03
C GLY A 25 21.24 0.91 -15.86
N VAL A 26 20.19 0.28 -16.37
CA VAL A 26 19.92 -1.15 -16.21
C VAL A 26 20.39 -1.90 -17.45
N ASP A 27 21.36 -2.80 -17.29
CA ASP A 27 21.75 -3.76 -18.32
C ASP A 27 20.64 -4.83 -18.47
N PRO A 28 19.94 -4.91 -19.62
CA PRO A 28 18.84 -5.85 -19.83
C PRO A 28 19.28 -7.32 -19.75
N GLU A 29 20.50 -7.63 -20.23
CA GLU A 29 21.06 -8.98 -20.20
C GLU A 29 21.35 -9.40 -18.76
N ALA A 30 21.97 -8.51 -17.97
CA ALA A 30 22.19 -8.75 -16.55
C ALA A 30 20.87 -8.90 -15.77
N ALA A 31 19.86 -8.07 -16.06
CA ALA A 31 18.54 -8.17 -15.42
C ALA A 31 17.86 -9.52 -15.72
N LYS A 32 17.90 -9.97 -16.98
CA LYS A 32 17.36 -11.27 -17.39
C LYS A 32 18.10 -12.43 -16.71
N ALA A 33 19.44 -12.38 -16.67
CA ALA A 33 20.24 -13.39 -16.00
C ALA A 33 19.89 -13.48 -14.49
N ARG A 34 19.67 -12.35 -13.82
CA ARG A 34 19.25 -12.32 -12.40
C ARG A 34 17.88 -12.93 -12.16
N ILE A 35 16.92 -12.69 -13.05
CA ILE A 35 15.58 -13.29 -12.97
C ILE A 35 15.68 -14.82 -13.14
N LEU A 36 16.49 -15.30 -14.10
CA LEU A 36 16.68 -16.73 -14.35
C LEU A 36 17.47 -17.45 -13.26
N GLN A 37 18.33 -16.72 -12.53
CA GLN A 37 19.06 -17.23 -11.37
C GLN A 37 18.25 -17.20 -10.06
N MET A 38 17.01 -16.71 -10.10
CA MET A 38 16.19 -16.59 -8.91
C MET A 38 15.84 -17.98 -8.38
N ALA A 39 16.27 -18.26 -7.16
CA ALA A 39 15.98 -19.48 -6.39
C ALA A 39 14.47 -19.73 -6.29
N PRO A 40 13.89 -20.73 -6.98
CA PRO A 40 12.46 -21.01 -6.94
C PRO A 40 11.97 -21.36 -5.52
N GLU A 41 12.85 -21.93 -4.69
CA GLU A 41 12.60 -22.21 -3.28
C GLU A 41 12.24 -20.96 -2.46
N MET A 42 12.65 -19.77 -2.90
CA MET A 42 12.32 -18.50 -2.25
C MET A 42 10.87 -18.05 -2.50
N ILE A 43 10.16 -18.64 -3.45
CA ILE A 43 8.77 -18.26 -3.75
C ILE A 43 7.86 -18.55 -2.56
N VAL A 44 8.01 -19.72 -1.94
CA VAL A 44 7.20 -20.15 -0.79
C VAL A 44 7.35 -19.20 0.42
N PRO A 45 8.55 -18.90 0.93
CA PRO A 45 8.70 -17.99 2.07
C PRO A 45 8.24 -16.56 1.75
N VAL A 46 8.40 -16.08 0.51
CA VAL A 46 7.87 -14.78 0.09
C VAL A 46 6.35 -14.75 0.16
N VAL A 47 5.68 -15.75 -0.42
CA VAL A 47 4.21 -15.85 -0.38
C VAL A 47 3.73 -15.95 1.07
N LEU A 48 4.37 -16.77 1.91
CA LEU A 48 4.04 -16.88 3.32
C LEU A 48 4.22 -15.55 4.06
N ALA A 49 5.33 -14.84 3.82
CA ALA A 49 5.57 -13.54 4.42
C ALA A 49 4.47 -12.53 4.04
N PHE A 50 4.05 -12.51 2.77
CA PHE A 50 2.94 -11.67 2.30
C PHE A 50 1.61 -12.03 2.98
N VAL A 51 1.28 -13.33 3.08
CA VAL A 51 0.05 -13.77 3.75
C VAL A 51 0.07 -13.37 5.23
N VAL A 52 1.17 -13.64 5.93
CA VAL A 52 1.35 -13.29 7.35
C VAL A 52 1.24 -11.78 7.55
N GLN A 53 1.88 -10.99 6.69
CA GLN A 53 1.80 -9.53 6.70
C GLN A 53 0.34 -9.04 6.60
N PHE A 54 -0.44 -9.58 5.65
CA PHE A 54 -1.83 -9.18 5.45
C PHE A 54 -2.73 -9.57 6.63
N VAL A 55 -2.50 -10.73 7.22
CA VAL A 55 -3.17 -11.18 8.44
C VAL A 55 -2.89 -10.22 9.60
N ILE A 56 -1.62 -9.89 9.85
CA ILE A 56 -1.20 -8.97 10.91
C ILE A 56 -1.83 -7.58 10.70
N CYS A 57 -1.76 -7.04 9.49
CA CYS A 57 -2.34 -5.74 9.16
C CYS A 57 -3.86 -5.73 9.37
N THR A 58 -4.55 -6.81 9.02
CA THR A 58 -5.99 -6.97 9.24
C THR A 58 -6.32 -7.00 10.72
N PHE A 59 -5.56 -7.76 11.53
CA PHE A 59 -5.75 -7.78 12.98
C PHE A 59 -5.59 -6.39 13.58
N ARG A 60 -4.52 -5.67 13.21
CA ARG A 60 -4.27 -4.31 13.70
C ARG A 60 -5.41 -3.36 13.33
N TRP A 61 -5.84 -3.36 12.07
CA TRP A 61 -6.93 -2.49 11.62
C TRP A 61 -8.26 -2.84 12.30
N ARG A 62 -8.54 -4.14 12.51
CA ARG A 62 -9.70 -4.60 13.27
C ARG A 62 -9.66 -4.11 14.71
N THR A 63 -8.51 -4.12 15.37
CA THR A 63 -8.35 -3.56 16.73
C THR A 63 -8.70 -2.08 16.76
N VAL A 64 -8.22 -1.29 15.79
CA VAL A 64 -8.56 0.14 15.65
C VAL A 64 -10.07 0.34 15.44
N LEU A 65 -10.68 -0.48 14.60
CA LEU A 65 -12.14 -0.44 14.36
C LEU A 65 -12.94 -0.79 15.62
N HIS A 66 -12.47 -1.76 16.40
CA HIS A 66 -13.12 -2.16 17.64
C HIS A 66 -13.02 -1.07 18.72
N THR A 67 -11.90 -0.35 18.82
CA THR A 67 -11.71 0.71 19.82
C THR A 67 -12.57 1.94 19.53
N ILE A 68 -12.90 2.22 18.27
CA ILE A 68 -13.78 3.34 17.88
C ILE A 68 -15.27 2.96 17.81
N GLY A 69 -15.66 1.79 18.34
CA GLY A 69 -17.05 1.34 18.37
C GLY A 69 -17.61 0.90 17.01
N ALA A 70 -16.74 0.51 16.08
CA ALA A 70 -17.08 0.09 14.72
C ALA A 70 -16.62 -1.36 14.47
N PRO A 71 -17.11 -2.37 15.21
CA PRO A 71 -16.56 -3.72 15.14
C PRO A 71 -16.75 -4.34 13.75
N LEU A 72 -15.66 -4.88 13.20
CA LEU A 72 -15.65 -5.64 11.95
C LEU A 72 -15.17 -7.07 12.23
N ALA A 73 -15.84 -8.06 11.64
CA ALA A 73 -15.37 -9.44 11.70
C ALA A 73 -14.05 -9.60 10.92
N PHE A 74 -13.21 -10.54 11.35
CA PHE A 74 -11.87 -10.71 10.78
C PHE A 74 -11.89 -11.09 9.30
N VAL A 75 -12.73 -12.04 8.89
CA VAL A 75 -12.77 -12.53 7.49
C VAL A 75 -13.22 -11.43 6.51
N PRO A 76 -14.31 -10.68 6.76
CA PRO A 76 -14.62 -9.49 5.96
C PRO A 76 -13.48 -8.46 5.98
N GLY A 77 -12.88 -8.20 7.14
CA GLY A 77 -11.75 -7.27 7.26
C GLY A 77 -10.56 -7.68 6.39
N LEU A 78 -10.21 -8.95 6.35
CA LEU A 78 -9.13 -9.50 5.54
C LEU A 78 -9.42 -9.30 4.05
N ARG A 79 -10.63 -9.64 3.61
CA ARG A 79 -11.06 -9.43 2.21
C ARG A 79 -11.01 -7.95 1.82
N LEU A 80 -11.48 -7.05 2.69
CA LEU A 80 -11.43 -5.61 2.45
C LEU A 80 -9.98 -5.09 2.39
N PHE A 81 -9.09 -5.65 3.22
CA PHE A 81 -7.67 -5.30 3.21
C PHE A 81 -6.99 -5.72 1.91
N TYR A 82 -7.29 -6.91 1.38
CA TYR A 82 -6.82 -7.35 0.06
C TYR A 82 -7.33 -6.44 -1.07
N ILE A 83 -8.63 -6.12 -1.08
CA ILE A 83 -9.21 -5.23 -2.11
C ILE A 83 -8.55 -3.84 -2.05
N GLY A 84 -8.46 -3.24 -0.85
CA GLY A 84 -7.81 -1.93 -0.68
C GLY A 84 -6.35 -1.94 -1.12
N SER A 85 -5.60 -3.00 -0.79
CA SER A 85 -4.20 -3.15 -1.20
C SER A 85 -4.03 -3.34 -2.70
N PHE A 86 -4.96 -4.03 -3.37
CA PHE A 86 -4.98 -4.12 -4.83
C PHE A 86 -5.14 -2.73 -5.45
N PHE A 87 -6.12 -1.94 -5.01
CA PHE A 87 -6.32 -0.59 -5.53
C PHE A 87 -5.16 0.36 -5.22
N ASN A 88 -4.48 0.19 -4.08
CA ASN A 88 -3.28 0.97 -3.76
C ASN A 88 -2.08 0.66 -4.66
N GLN A 89 -2.00 -0.54 -5.24
CA GLN A 89 -0.93 -0.92 -6.17
C GLN A 89 -1.27 -0.55 -7.62
N THR A 90 -2.55 -0.62 -7.98
CA THR A 90 -3.01 -0.37 -9.36
C THR A 90 -3.27 1.12 -9.64
N LEU A 91 -3.71 1.89 -8.64
CA LEU A 91 -3.99 3.31 -8.83
C LEU A 91 -2.74 4.17 -8.58
N PRO A 92 -2.43 5.14 -9.45
CA PRO A 92 -1.28 6.02 -9.29
C PRO A 92 -1.38 6.96 -8.07
N ALA A 93 -2.57 7.06 -7.47
CA ALA A 93 -2.78 7.72 -6.19
C ALA A 93 -3.05 6.67 -5.11
N SER A 94 -2.15 6.55 -4.15
CA SER A 94 -2.25 5.71 -2.94
C SER A 94 -3.44 6.05 -2.03
N VAL A 95 -4.24 7.08 -2.38
CA VAL A 95 -5.50 7.44 -1.72
C VAL A 95 -6.67 6.59 -2.24
N GLY A 96 -6.57 6.04 -3.46
CA GLY A 96 -7.67 5.31 -4.09
C GLY A 96 -8.04 4.02 -3.36
N GLY A 97 -7.06 3.25 -2.90
CA GLY A 97 -7.32 2.02 -2.16
C GLY A 97 -7.93 2.26 -0.77
N ASP A 98 -7.59 3.38 -0.13
CA ASP A 98 -8.17 3.77 1.15
C ASP A 98 -9.61 4.26 1.03
N ALA A 99 -9.92 5.00 -0.04
CA ALA A 99 -11.27 5.39 -0.36
C ALA A 99 -12.16 4.16 -0.62
N VAL A 100 -11.66 3.18 -1.37
CA VAL A 100 -12.36 1.90 -1.60
C VAL A 100 -12.54 1.14 -0.29
N ARG A 101 -11.49 1.02 0.54
CA ARG A 101 -11.57 0.32 1.83
C ARG A 101 -12.61 0.98 2.75
N THR A 102 -12.63 2.31 2.81
CA THR A 102 -13.62 3.10 3.57
C THR A 102 -15.04 2.84 3.05
N TYR A 103 -15.24 2.95 1.73
CA TYR A 103 -16.55 2.76 1.09
C TYR A 103 -17.10 1.35 1.31
N LEU A 104 -16.27 0.32 1.15
CA LEU A 104 -16.68 -1.07 1.34
C LEU A 104 -16.94 -1.41 2.81
N THR A 105 -16.21 -0.76 3.73
CA THR A 105 -16.45 -0.86 5.18
C THR A 105 -17.79 -0.23 5.55
N TYR A 106 -18.10 0.93 4.96
CA TYR A 106 -19.41 1.55 5.08
C TYR A 106 -20.54 0.65 4.56
N ARG A 107 -20.33 0.01 3.39
CA ARG A 107 -21.28 -0.96 2.83
C ARG A 107 -21.47 -2.21 3.70
N HIS A 108 -20.52 -2.54 4.57
CA HIS A 108 -20.63 -3.62 5.55
C HIS A 108 -21.42 -3.25 6.82
N GLY A 109 -22.07 -2.09 6.86
CA GLY A 109 -22.94 -1.66 7.96
C GLY A 109 -22.24 -0.80 9.01
N ILE A 110 -20.97 -0.43 8.79
CA ILE A 110 -20.25 0.51 9.65
C ILE A 110 -20.62 1.94 9.26
N SER A 111 -20.76 2.84 10.23
CA SER A 111 -21.01 4.26 9.94
C SER A 111 -19.88 4.86 9.10
N LEU A 112 -20.19 5.79 8.19
CA LEU A 112 -19.19 6.43 7.34
C LEU A 112 -18.07 7.10 8.15
N ARG A 113 -18.43 7.74 9.28
CA ARG A 113 -17.48 8.33 10.23
C ARG A 113 -16.57 7.27 10.86
N GLY A 114 -17.13 6.12 11.27
CA GLY A 114 -16.35 5.00 11.80
C GLY A 114 -15.39 4.42 10.77
N ALA A 115 -15.86 4.24 9.53
CA ALA A 115 -15.02 3.74 8.43
C ALA A 115 -13.86 4.70 8.11
N LEU A 116 -14.13 6.00 7.99
CA LEU A 116 -13.13 7.03 7.73
C LEU A 116 -12.12 7.11 8.87
N ASN A 117 -12.58 7.22 10.11
CA ASN A 117 -11.73 7.30 11.29
C ASN A 117 -10.88 6.03 11.44
N GLY A 118 -11.45 4.86 11.15
CA GLY A 118 -10.72 3.59 11.22
C GLY A 118 -9.55 3.52 10.23
N VAL A 119 -9.72 4.04 9.00
CA VAL A 119 -8.63 4.11 8.02
C VAL A 119 -7.62 5.19 8.40
N MET A 120 -8.07 6.38 8.80
CA MET A 120 -7.18 7.48 9.20
C MET A 120 -6.31 7.13 10.41
N LEU A 121 -6.91 6.56 11.46
CA LEU A 121 -6.16 6.12 12.64
C LEU A 121 -5.16 5.02 12.32
N GLU A 122 -5.51 4.12 11.39
CA GLU A 122 -4.57 3.10 10.91
C GLU A 122 -3.40 3.72 10.15
N ARG A 123 -3.64 4.76 9.34
CA ARG A 123 -2.58 5.52 8.67
C ARG A 123 -1.68 6.25 9.64
N VAL A 124 -2.24 6.91 10.65
CA VAL A 124 -1.43 7.55 11.70
C VAL A 124 -0.60 6.50 12.43
N ALA A 125 -1.21 5.39 12.87
CA ALA A 125 -0.49 4.33 13.58
C ALA A 125 0.64 3.71 12.75
N THR A 126 0.43 3.51 11.44
CA THR A 126 1.47 2.97 10.55
C THR A 126 2.63 3.93 10.37
N VAL A 127 2.36 5.20 10.11
CA VAL A 127 3.40 6.22 9.91
C VAL A 127 4.17 6.45 11.22
N THR A 128 3.47 6.58 12.36
CA THR A 128 4.12 6.71 13.67
C THR A 128 4.99 5.49 13.98
N GLY A 129 4.48 4.28 13.77
CA GLY A 129 5.25 3.06 13.98
C GLY A 129 6.50 3.00 13.09
N LEU A 130 6.39 3.42 11.83
CA LEU A 130 7.52 3.47 10.91
C LEU A 130 8.57 4.50 11.35
N VAL A 131 8.14 5.70 11.75
CA VAL A 131 9.03 6.75 12.26
C VAL A 131 9.78 6.28 13.50
N LEU A 132 9.10 5.63 14.45
CA LEU A 132 9.73 5.10 15.66
C LEU A 132 10.73 3.98 15.33
N LEU A 133 10.39 3.09 14.41
CA LEU A 133 11.30 2.02 13.98
C LEU A 133 12.55 2.58 13.31
N VAL A 134 12.39 3.56 12.43
CA VAL A 134 13.53 4.25 11.79
C VAL A 134 14.37 4.96 12.85
N ALA A 135 13.75 5.70 13.78
CA ALA A 135 14.47 6.37 14.88
C ALA A 135 15.25 5.39 15.76
N ALA A 136 14.73 4.19 15.99
CA ALA A 136 15.38 3.17 16.82
C ALA A 136 16.55 2.45 16.12
N VAL A 137 16.54 2.37 14.79
CA VAL A 137 17.54 1.63 13.99
C VAL A 137 18.55 2.57 13.31
N LEU A 138 18.27 3.88 13.27
CA LEU A 138 19.19 4.87 12.74
C LEU A 138 20.53 4.78 13.49
N PRO A 139 21.65 4.60 12.77
CA PRO A 139 22.96 4.60 13.41
C PRO A 139 23.20 5.96 14.04
N ALA A 140 23.46 5.99 15.36
CA ALA A 140 23.88 7.20 16.04
C ALA A 140 25.33 7.51 15.64
N PHE A 141 25.49 8.36 14.63
CA PHE A 141 26.76 9.02 14.31
C PHE A 141 26.76 10.42 14.89
#